data_AF-A0A7S4LJ87-F1
#
_entry.id   AF-A0A7S4LJ87-F1
#
_cell.length_a   1.000
_cell.length_b   1.000
_cell.length_c   1.000
_cell.angle_alpha   90.00
_cell.angle_beta   90.00
_cell.angle_gamma   90.00
#
_symmetry.space_group_name_H-M   'P 1'
#
loop_
_entity.id
_entity.type
_entity.pdbx_description
1 polymer ?
#
loop_
_entity_poly.entity_id
_entity_poly.type
_entity_poly.pdbx_seq_one_letter_code
_entity_poly.pdbx_strand_id
1 'polypeptide(L)'
;RRLPKGAGVALNANTGDAFAADGPVVAVGHGRCYTPTPEDVGHRLAVECVPRRPGPEGPVEGQAFQRVSSGVVGPFLVSDEELQPIRTRQEHTRRPLAAPELRVVSYNILADCYSNTGLATTQMYPYCPKRFLGGAFRRALTLRELQGYHADILCLQEVGRTAYWQYLSVHLGESGFGGVLDEKGGQMAEGCATFWRKERFRKKMHRSIYIQDAIQRDAHASLAATLSRECPALLEVLQKVTTVGQMVLLEDVAAE
;
A
#
# COMPACT_ATOMS: atom_id res chain seq x y z
N ARG A 1 -23.59 27.65 2.27
CA ARG A 1 -24.32 28.04 3.52
C ARG A 1 -25.03 26.78 4.06
N ARG A 2 -24.72 26.38 5.31
CA ARG A 2 -25.28 25.32 6.21
C ARG A 2 -25.16 23.81 5.83
N LEU A 3 -24.08 23.21 6.35
CA LEU A 3 -23.88 21.98 7.20
C LEU A 3 -24.94 20.85 7.18
N PRO A 4 -24.63 19.53 7.39
CA PRO A 4 -23.44 18.91 8.04
C PRO A 4 -22.87 17.64 7.35
N LYS A 5 -21.59 17.25 7.62
CA LYS A 5 -21.04 15.85 7.71
C LYS A 5 -19.50 15.87 7.80
N GLY A 6 -18.96 14.90 8.54
CA GLY A 6 -17.57 14.89 9.00
C GLY A 6 -16.50 14.61 7.95
N ALA A 7 -15.27 14.93 8.37
CA ALA A 7 -13.99 14.87 7.64
C ALA A 7 -13.97 15.74 6.37
N GLY A 8 -13.62 17.01 6.53
CA GLY A 8 -13.35 17.95 5.45
C GLY A 8 -11.84 18.11 5.21
N VAL A 9 -11.43 18.07 3.95
CA VAL A 9 -10.10 18.49 3.49
C VAL A 9 -10.25 19.92 2.97
N ALA A 10 -9.43 20.84 3.47
CA ALA A 10 -9.51 22.26 3.13
C ALA A 10 -8.12 22.84 2.86
N LEU A 11 -7.99 23.80 1.93
CA LEU A 11 -6.70 24.39 1.51
C LEU A 11 -6.29 25.57 2.41
N ASN A 12 -4.99 25.74 2.70
CA ASN A 12 -4.45 26.95 3.38
C ASN A 12 -3.27 27.58 2.59
N ALA A 13 -3.18 28.91 2.59
CA ALA A 13 -2.16 29.73 1.95
C ALA A 13 -1.19 30.34 2.98
N ASN A 14 -0.16 29.56 3.33
CA ASN A 14 1.08 29.95 4.03
C ASN A 14 1.04 30.45 5.50
N THR A 15 2.01 29.89 6.25
CA THR A 15 2.51 30.20 7.61
C THR A 15 1.57 30.01 8.82
N GLY A 16 1.76 28.89 9.54
CA GLY A 16 1.32 28.71 10.93
C GLY A 16 0.59 27.40 11.20
N ASP A 17 0.92 26.75 12.32
CA ASP A 17 0.38 25.46 12.80
C ASP A 17 -1.11 25.48 13.22
N ALA A 18 -1.90 26.42 12.71
CA ALA A 18 -3.32 26.54 12.96
C ALA A 18 -4.07 26.86 11.67
N PHE A 19 -5.28 26.31 11.51
CA PHE A 19 -6.24 26.61 10.42
C PHE A 19 -6.62 28.11 10.30
N ALA A 20 -6.13 28.95 11.20
CA ALA A 20 -6.56 30.33 11.39
C ALA A 20 -5.42 31.37 11.34
N ALA A 21 -4.23 30.99 10.87
CA ALA A 21 -3.18 31.95 10.56
C ALA A 21 -3.08 32.08 9.02
N ASP A 22 -3.70 33.13 8.52
CA ASP A 22 -3.55 33.76 7.20
C ASP A 22 -4.09 33.02 5.95
N GLY A 23 -5.32 33.38 5.54
CA GLY A 23 -5.86 33.11 4.19
C GLY A 23 -7.27 32.49 4.16
N PRO A 24 -8.02 32.62 3.04
CA PRO A 24 -9.32 31.95 2.88
C PRO A 24 -9.13 30.45 2.70
N VAL A 25 -9.76 29.67 3.59
CA VAL A 25 -9.75 28.21 3.53
C VAL A 25 -10.86 27.70 2.61
N VAL A 26 -10.51 26.93 1.58
CA VAL A 26 -11.45 26.37 0.60
C VAL A 26 -11.59 24.87 0.81
N ALA A 27 -12.81 24.38 1.03
CA ALA A 27 -13.09 22.95 1.09
C ALA A 27 -12.97 22.32 -0.31
N VAL A 28 -12.06 21.36 -0.46
CA VAL A 28 -11.77 20.70 -1.75
C VAL A 28 -12.17 19.23 -1.77
N GLY A 29 -12.41 18.62 -0.62
CA GLY A 29 -12.82 17.23 -0.55
C GLY A 29 -13.36 16.81 0.80
N HIS A 30 -13.93 15.60 0.83
CA HIS A 30 -14.38 14.93 2.04
C HIS A 30 -14.03 13.45 1.99
N GLY A 31 -13.88 12.83 3.16
CA GLY A 31 -13.50 11.42 3.28
C GLY A 31 -12.07 11.23 3.78
N ARG A 32 -11.58 9.99 3.70
CA ARG A 32 -10.27 9.59 4.25
C ARG A 32 -9.11 9.81 3.30
N CYS A 33 -9.40 10.01 2.02
CA CYS A 33 -8.40 10.20 0.97
C CYS A 33 -8.83 11.36 0.08
N TYR A 34 -7.85 12.14 -0.36
CA TYR A 34 -8.02 13.20 -1.35
C TYR A 34 -6.90 13.10 -2.36
N THR A 35 -7.23 13.16 -3.65
CA THR A 35 -6.26 13.21 -4.75
C THR A 35 -6.18 14.64 -5.24
N PRO A 36 -5.04 15.32 -5.06
CA PRO A 36 -4.89 16.70 -5.51
C PRO A 36 -5.13 16.86 -7.01
N THR A 37 -5.69 18.00 -7.36
CA THR A 37 -5.96 18.45 -8.73
C THR A 37 -4.91 19.48 -9.18
N PRO A 38 -4.84 19.82 -10.48
CA PRO A 38 -3.98 20.91 -10.94
C PRO A 38 -4.24 22.26 -10.26
N GLU A 39 -5.47 22.51 -9.79
CA GLU A 39 -5.86 23.74 -9.07
C GLU A 39 -5.22 23.82 -7.67
N ASP A 40 -4.87 22.68 -7.08
CA ASP A 40 -4.24 22.63 -5.76
C ASP A 40 -2.76 22.98 -5.79
N VAL A 41 -2.12 22.98 -6.97
CA VAL A 41 -0.67 23.24 -7.10
C VAL A 41 -0.31 24.60 -6.52
N GLY A 42 0.72 24.62 -5.66
CA GLY A 42 1.15 25.82 -4.94
C GLY A 42 0.42 26.06 -3.61
N HIS A 43 -0.63 25.29 -3.29
CA HIS A 43 -1.37 25.41 -2.04
C HIS A 43 -0.97 24.32 -1.04
N ARG A 44 -1.11 24.60 0.27
CA ARG A 44 -1.01 23.57 1.31
C ARG A 44 -2.36 22.90 1.50
N LEU A 45 -2.34 21.62 1.83
CA LEU A 45 -3.54 20.87 2.20
C LEU A 45 -3.69 20.89 3.71
N ALA A 46 -4.91 21.10 4.20
CA ALA A 46 -5.27 20.94 5.59
C ALA A 46 -6.37 19.88 5.71
N VAL A 47 -6.32 19.07 6.76
CA VAL A 47 -7.30 18.02 7.05
C VAL A 47 -7.88 18.28 8.42
N GLU A 48 -9.20 18.28 8.52
CA GLU A 48 -9.92 18.24 9.78
C GLU A 48 -10.60 16.89 9.95
N CYS A 49 -10.40 16.27 11.12
CA CYS A 49 -11.02 15.00 11.47
C CYS A 49 -11.71 15.09 12.83
N VAL A 50 -12.97 14.65 12.88
CA VAL A 50 -13.74 14.53 14.11
C VAL A 50 -13.90 13.05 14.43
N PRO A 51 -13.27 12.51 15.49
CA PRO A 51 -13.43 11.13 15.87
C PRO A 51 -14.86 10.88 16.34
N ARG A 52 -15.43 9.73 15.97
CA ARG A 52 -16.80 9.34 16.34
C ARG A 52 -16.81 7.92 16.88
N ARG A 53 -17.59 7.69 17.94
CA ARG A 53 -17.90 6.34 18.45
C ARG A 53 -19.41 6.09 18.46
N PRO A 54 -19.87 4.84 18.31
CA PRO A 54 -21.26 4.50 18.58
C PRO A 54 -21.63 4.82 20.03
N GLY A 55 -22.82 5.37 20.25
CA GLY A 55 -23.37 5.63 21.58
C GLY A 55 -24.86 5.27 21.63
N PRO A 56 -25.45 5.21 22.84
CA PRO A 56 -26.83 4.76 23.06
C PRO A 56 -27.87 5.60 22.31
N GLU A 57 -27.63 6.91 22.18
CA GLU A 57 -28.54 7.88 21.54
C GLU A 57 -28.04 8.33 20.14
N GLY A 58 -27.04 7.63 19.60
CA GLY A 58 -26.40 7.97 18.34
C GLY A 58 -24.89 8.16 18.45
N PRO A 59 -24.23 8.55 17.35
CA PRO A 59 -22.78 8.74 17.34
C PRO A 59 -22.35 9.86 18.28
N VAL A 60 -21.44 9.56 19.20
CA VAL A 60 -20.80 10.56 20.07
C VAL A 60 -19.55 11.06 19.38
N GLU A 61 -19.49 12.37 19.14
CA GLU A 61 -18.34 13.04 18.55
C GLU A 61 -17.32 13.43 19.64
N GLY A 62 -16.04 13.25 19.35
CA GLY A 62 -14.95 13.76 20.16
C GLY A 62 -14.45 15.12 19.67
N GLN A 63 -13.32 15.56 20.21
CA GLN A 63 -12.68 16.80 19.79
C GLN A 63 -12.15 16.71 18.35
N ALA A 64 -12.39 17.75 17.55
CA ALA A 64 -11.84 17.87 16.20
C ALA A 64 -10.31 18.03 16.25
N PHE A 65 -9.62 17.32 15.36
CA PHE A 65 -8.18 17.44 15.14
C PHE A 65 -7.92 17.99 13.75
N GLN A 66 -6.94 18.89 13.66
CA GLN A 66 -6.54 19.49 12.41
C GLN A 66 -5.05 19.27 12.16
N ARG A 67 -4.67 19.08 10.91
CA ARG A 67 -3.27 19.04 10.45
C ARG A 67 -3.14 19.74 9.11
N VAL A 68 -2.04 20.46 8.92
CA VAL A 68 -1.66 21.09 7.66
C VAL A 68 -0.44 20.36 7.09
N SER A 69 -0.38 20.22 5.78
CA SER A 69 0.75 19.62 5.08
C SER A 69 2.01 20.45 5.30
N SER A 70 3.14 19.77 5.46
CA SER A 70 4.44 20.41 5.67
C SER A 70 4.93 21.20 4.46
N GLY A 71 4.49 20.82 3.26
CA GLY A 71 4.75 21.52 1.99
C GLY A 71 3.47 21.82 1.22
N VAL A 72 3.66 22.51 0.08
CA VAL A 72 2.60 22.75 -0.90
C VAL A 72 2.46 21.55 -1.85
N VAL A 73 1.31 21.42 -2.49
CA VAL A 73 1.13 20.50 -3.61
C VAL A 73 2.06 20.93 -4.75
N GLY A 74 2.98 20.05 -5.12
CA GLY A 74 3.83 20.24 -6.29
C GLY A 74 3.10 19.87 -7.58
N PRO A 75 3.57 20.34 -8.75
CA PRO A 75 3.05 19.87 -10.02
C PRO A 75 3.25 18.37 -10.16
N PHE A 76 2.37 17.70 -10.92
CA PHE A 76 2.57 16.31 -11.26
C PHE A 76 3.75 16.19 -12.23
N LEU A 77 4.85 15.61 -11.77
CA LEU A 77 6.15 15.62 -12.47
C LEU A 77 6.35 14.47 -13.46
N VAL A 78 5.29 13.74 -13.80
CA VAL A 78 5.36 12.59 -14.72
C VAL A 78 4.59 12.95 -15.97
N SER A 79 5.28 12.94 -17.10
CA SER A 79 4.68 13.20 -18.41
C SER A 79 3.72 12.08 -18.80
N ASP A 80 2.84 12.36 -19.77
CA ASP A 80 1.94 11.33 -20.29
C ASP A 80 2.71 10.19 -20.98
N GLU A 81 3.85 10.49 -21.61
CA GLU A 81 4.73 9.49 -22.21
C GLU A 81 5.36 8.56 -21.16
N GLU A 82 5.81 9.10 -20.03
CA GLU A 82 6.32 8.30 -18.91
C GLU A 82 5.22 7.44 -18.25
N LEU A 83 3.95 7.86 -18.32
CA LEU A 83 2.81 7.07 -17.86
C LEU A 83 2.32 6.05 -18.90
N GLN A 84 2.81 6.10 -20.14
CA GLN A 84 2.32 5.26 -21.23
C GLN A 84 2.37 3.75 -20.92
N PRO A 85 3.43 3.22 -20.26
CA PRO A 85 3.47 1.79 -19.90
C PRO A 85 2.32 1.38 -18.97
N ILE A 86 2.00 2.21 -17.96
CA ILE A 86 0.89 1.97 -17.04
C ILE A 86 -0.43 2.04 -17.80
N ARG A 87 -0.63 3.09 -18.60
CA ARG A 87 -1.88 3.32 -19.36
C ARG A 87 -2.16 2.18 -20.33
N THR A 88 -1.16 1.75 -21.09
CA THR A 88 -1.29 0.65 -22.06
C THR A 88 -1.77 -0.63 -21.39
N ARG A 89 -1.23 -0.97 -20.21
CA ARG A 89 -1.68 -2.15 -19.44
C ARG A 89 -3.09 -1.95 -18.88
N GLN A 90 -3.43 -0.73 -18.48
CA GLN A 90 -4.76 -0.38 -17.95
C GLN A 90 -5.86 -0.41 -19.01
N GLU A 91 -5.53 -0.26 -20.29
CA GLU A 91 -6.50 -0.45 -21.39
C GLU A 91 -7.09 -1.87 -21.43
N HIS A 92 -6.37 -2.87 -20.94
CA HIS A 92 -6.84 -4.26 -20.84
C HIS A 92 -7.61 -4.55 -19.54
N THR A 93 -7.67 -3.59 -18.62
CA THR A 93 -8.22 -3.80 -17.28
C THR A 93 -9.27 -2.77 -16.87
N ARG A 94 -9.80 -2.00 -17.83
CA ARG A 94 -10.76 -0.87 -17.67
C ARG A 94 -11.95 -1.07 -16.73
N ARG A 95 -12.32 -2.32 -16.43
CA ARG A 95 -13.39 -2.65 -15.50
C ARG A 95 -13.01 -3.86 -14.64
N PRO A 96 -13.60 -3.96 -13.42
CA PRO A 96 -13.57 -5.18 -12.64
C PRO A 96 -14.13 -6.37 -13.43
N LEU A 97 -13.62 -7.57 -13.16
CA LEU A 97 -14.19 -8.82 -13.69
C LEU A 97 -15.35 -9.28 -12.80
N ALA A 98 -16.30 -9.98 -13.40
CA ALA A 98 -17.37 -10.65 -12.67
C ALA A 98 -17.05 -12.14 -12.54
N ALA A 99 -17.63 -12.80 -11.53
CA ALA A 99 -17.54 -14.25 -11.42
C ALA A 99 -18.07 -14.92 -12.71
N PRO A 100 -17.43 -16.03 -13.19
CA PRO A 100 -16.37 -16.79 -12.53
C PRO A 100 -14.94 -16.30 -12.83
N GLU A 101 -14.78 -15.23 -13.64
CA GLU A 101 -13.46 -14.76 -14.04
C GLU A 101 -12.70 -14.16 -12.84
N LEU A 102 -11.38 -14.27 -12.83
CA LEU A 102 -10.54 -13.79 -11.74
C LEU A 102 -9.33 -13.04 -12.30
N ARG A 103 -9.08 -11.83 -11.78
CA ARG A 103 -7.87 -11.06 -12.09
C ARG A 103 -6.94 -11.05 -10.89
N VAL A 104 -5.78 -11.69 -11.06
CA VAL A 104 -4.72 -11.74 -10.06
C VAL A 104 -3.53 -10.92 -10.55
N VAL A 105 -2.97 -10.10 -9.67
CA VAL A 105 -1.72 -9.38 -9.91
C VAL A 105 -0.65 -9.93 -8.98
N SER A 106 0.54 -10.24 -9.52
CA SER A 106 1.74 -10.43 -8.72
C SER A 106 2.74 -9.33 -9.07
N TYR A 107 3.26 -8.60 -8.08
CA TYR A 107 4.16 -7.50 -8.35
C TYR A 107 5.17 -7.24 -7.22
N ASN A 108 6.46 -7.31 -7.54
CA ASN A 108 7.52 -6.83 -6.67
C ASN A 108 7.65 -5.30 -6.83
N ILE A 109 7.41 -4.57 -5.75
CA ILE A 109 7.29 -3.10 -5.78
C ILE A 109 8.56 -2.37 -5.30
N LEU A 110 9.67 -3.08 -5.13
CA LEU A 110 10.97 -2.58 -4.68
C LEU A 110 10.93 -1.84 -3.34
N ALA A 111 11.42 -2.47 -2.28
CA ALA A 111 11.39 -1.87 -0.94
C ALA A 111 12.29 -0.63 -0.85
N ASP A 112 11.84 0.39 -0.11
CA ASP A 112 12.60 1.63 0.11
C ASP A 112 13.99 1.38 0.72
N CYS A 113 14.13 0.34 1.55
CA CYS A 113 15.41 -0.05 2.15
C CYS A 113 16.44 -0.48 1.11
N TYR A 114 16.02 -0.87 -0.09
CA TYR A 114 16.90 -1.25 -1.18
C TYR A 114 17.11 -0.12 -2.18
N SER A 115 16.09 0.70 -2.45
CA SER A 115 16.18 1.75 -3.49
C SER A 115 17.06 2.94 -3.12
N ASN A 116 17.25 3.21 -1.83
CA ASN A 116 17.93 4.42 -1.35
C ASN A 116 19.40 4.19 -0.96
N THR A 117 19.97 3.01 -1.24
CA THR A 117 21.35 2.70 -0.89
C THR A 117 22.34 3.36 -1.86
N GLY A 118 23.58 3.59 -1.41
CA GLY A 118 24.66 4.09 -2.28
C GLY A 118 24.87 3.18 -3.48
N LEU A 119 24.85 1.86 -3.26
CA LEU A 119 24.92 0.84 -4.31
C LEU A 119 23.74 0.96 -5.30
N ALA A 120 22.52 1.14 -4.79
CA ALA A 120 21.34 1.27 -5.65
C ALA A 120 21.45 2.49 -6.56
N THR A 121 21.81 3.64 -6.01
CA THR A 121 21.84 4.90 -6.77
C THR A 121 23.03 5.03 -7.71
N THR A 122 24.14 4.33 -7.46
CA THR A 122 25.38 4.48 -8.26
C THR A 122 25.68 3.29 -9.18
N GLN A 123 25.19 2.09 -8.86
CA GLN A 123 25.51 0.88 -9.63
C GLN A 123 24.28 0.15 -10.17
N MET A 124 23.21 -0.02 -9.36
CA MET A 124 22.03 -0.77 -9.82
C MET A 124 21.11 0.07 -10.71
N TYR A 125 20.87 1.33 -10.34
CA TYR A 125 19.97 2.25 -11.04
C TYR A 125 20.63 3.59 -11.41
N PRO A 126 21.85 3.60 -11.98
CA PRO A 126 22.58 4.84 -12.28
C PRO A 126 21.87 5.72 -13.31
N TYR A 127 21.02 5.10 -14.14
CA TYR A 127 20.21 5.77 -15.14
C TYR A 127 18.96 6.45 -14.56
N CYS A 128 18.56 6.13 -13.32
CA CYS A 128 17.33 6.64 -12.72
C CYS A 128 17.63 7.88 -11.86
N PRO A 129 17.03 9.05 -12.17
CA PRO A 129 17.16 10.23 -11.32
C PRO A 129 16.76 9.94 -9.87
N LYS A 130 17.58 10.40 -8.90
CA LYS A 130 17.37 10.12 -7.46
C LYS A 130 15.95 10.45 -6.96
N ARG A 131 15.35 11.53 -7.49
CA ARG A 131 13.96 11.91 -7.15
C ARG A 131 12.93 10.83 -7.47
N PHE A 132 13.14 10.08 -8.56
CA PHE A 132 12.24 9.02 -9.02
C PHE A 132 12.47 7.69 -8.30
N LEU A 133 13.67 7.47 -7.73
CA LEU A 133 13.94 6.36 -6.83
C LEU A 133 13.31 6.54 -5.44
N GLY A 134 12.98 7.78 -5.07
CA GLY A 134 12.39 8.11 -3.78
C GLY A 134 11.09 7.35 -3.52
N GLY A 135 10.98 6.71 -2.37
CA GLY A 135 9.86 5.83 -2.04
C GLY A 135 8.48 6.50 -2.11
N ALA A 136 8.37 7.77 -1.71
CA ALA A 136 7.10 8.51 -1.81
C ALA A 136 6.61 8.66 -3.25
N PHE A 137 7.53 8.98 -4.17
CA PHE A 137 7.23 9.09 -5.60
C PHE A 137 6.83 7.73 -6.19
N ARG A 138 7.64 6.69 -5.93
CA ARG A 138 7.36 5.33 -6.44
C ARG A 138 6.04 4.76 -5.94
N ARG A 139 5.74 4.93 -4.65
CA ARG A 139 4.48 4.43 -4.05
C ARG A 139 3.25 5.06 -4.68
N ALA A 140 3.28 6.36 -4.99
CA ALA A 140 2.16 7.02 -5.65
C ALA A 140 1.88 6.44 -7.05
N LEU A 141 2.94 6.20 -7.84
CA LEU A 141 2.79 5.55 -9.16
C LEU A 141 2.35 4.09 -9.04
N THR A 142 2.93 3.35 -8.09
CA THR A 142 2.56 1.96 -7.82
C THR A 142 1.09 1.84 -7.45
N LEU A 143 0.59 2.71 -6.57
CA LEU A 143 -0.83 2.72 -6.19
C LEU A 143 -1.73 3.02 -7.39
N ARG A 144 -1.39 4.04 -8.19
CA ARG A 144 -2.12 4.38 -9.43
C ARG A 144 -2.18 3.19 -10.38
N GLU A 145 -1.06 2.49 -10.55
CA GLU A 145 -0.96 1.32 -11.39
C GLU A 145 -1.87 0.19 -10.87
N LEU A 146 -1.74 -0.17 -9.59
CA LEU A 146 -2.51 -1.24 -8.94
C LEU A 146 -4.03 -0.96 -8.95
N GLN A 147 -4.45 0.26 -8.65
CA GLN A 147 -5.87 0.63 -8.65
C GLN A 147 -6.49 0.51 -10.05
N GLY A 148 -5.78 0.94 -11.09
CA GLY A 148 -6.28 0.85 -12.46
C GLY A 148 -6.28 -0.56 -13.04
N TYR A 149 -5.65 -1.54 -12.38
CA TYR A 149 -5.81 -2.95 -12.78
C TYR A 149 -7.18 -3.53 -12.44
N HIS A 150 -7.92 -2.88 -11.54
CA HIS A 150 -9.21 -3.40 -11.08
C HIS A 150 -9.14 -4.89 -10.67
N ALA A 151 -8.01 -5.31 -10.09
CA ALA A 151 -7.75 -6.70 -9.74
C ALA A 151 -8.70 -7.21 -8.66
N ASP A 152 -8.86 -8.53 -8.57
CA ASP A 152 -9.55 -9.19 -7.48
C ASP A 152 -8.61 -9.49 -6.32
N ILE A 153 -7.38 -9.91 -6.65
CA ILE A 153 -6.32 -10.28 -5.71
C ILE A 153 -5.01 -9.62 -6.15
N LEU A 154 -4.31 -8.99 -5.19
CA LEU A 154 -2.98 -8.41 -5.39
C LEU A 154 -1.99 -9.14 -4.47
N CYS A 155 -0.96 -9.77 -5.03
CA CYS A 155 0.14 -10.40 -4.31
C CYS A 155 1.41 -9.57 -4.53
N LEU A 156 1.84 -8.82 -3.53
CA LEU A 156 2.95 -7.87 -3.63
C LEU A 156 4.19 -8.40 -2.89
N GLN A 157 5.38 -8.17 -3.46
CA GLN A 157 6.67 -8.49 -2.84
C GLN A 157 7.49 -7.22 -2.62
N GLU A 158 8.47 -7.29 -1.72
CA GLU A 158 9.29 -6.15 -1.27
C GLU A 158 8.46 -4.98 -0.72
N VAL A 159 7.43 -5.34 0.05
CA VAL A 159 6.53 -4.37 0.66
C VAL A 159 7.09 -3.97 2.02
N GLY A 160 7.63 -2.75 2.11
CA GLY A 160 8.10 -2.20 3.38
C GLY A 160 6.96 -1.99 4.40
N ARG A 161 7.23 -2.20 5.70
CA ARG A 161 6.26 -2.04 6.81
C ARG A 161 5.54 -0.70 6.74
N THR A 162 6.31 0.38 6.62
CA THR A 162 5.78 1.75 6.53
C THR A 162 4.95 1.95 5.26
N ALA A 163 5.41 1.41 4.13
CA ALA A 163 4.68 1.48 2.86
C ALA A 163 3.31 0.77 2.95
N TYR A 164 3.25 -0.37 3.64
CA TYR A 164 2.00 -1.08 3.87
C TYR A 164 1.05 -0.31 4.79
N TRP A 165 1.47 -0.04 6.03
CA TRP A 165 0.57 0.49 7.07
C TRP A 165 0.16 1.94 6.87
N GLN A 166 1.06 2.77 6.35
CA GLN A 166 0.80 4.21 6.22
C GLN A 166 0.28 4.59 4.84
N TYR A 167 0.32 3.70 3.85
CA TYR A 167 0.00 4.04 2.47
C TYR A 167 -0.88 3.00 1.78
N LEU A 168 -0.35 1.82 1.46
CA LEU A 168 -1.07 0.85 0.62
C LEU A 168 -2.35 0.34 1.28
N SER A 169 -2.30 -0.06 2.56
CA SER A 169 -3.49 -0.57 3.27
C SER A 169 -4.58 0.48 3.44
N VAL A 170 -4.21 1.75 3.58
CA VAL A 170 -5.16 2.87 3.65
C VAL A 170 -5.82 3.07 2.30
N HIS A 171 -5.04 3.32 1.24
CA HIS A 171 -5.59 3.67 -0.07
C HIS A 171 -6.28 2.51 -0.78
N LEU A 172 -5.71 1.29 -0.73
CA LEU A 172 -6.39 0.10 -1.26
C LEU A 172 -7.61 -0.26 -0.41
N GLY A 173 -7.57 0.00 0.91
CA GLY A 173 -8.69 -0.18 1.82
C GLY A 173 -9.92 0.66 1.45
N GLU A 174 -9.69 1.94 1.13
CA GLU A 174 -10.71 2.86 0.59
C GLU A 174 -11.17 2.44 -0.82
N SER A 175 -10.32 1.73 -1.57
CA SER A 175 -10.66 1.14 -2.88
C SER A 175 -11.39 -0.22 -2.77
N GLY A 176 -11.85 -0.59 -1.58
CA GLY A 176 -12.63 -1.82 -1.35
C GLY A 176 -11.80 -3.08 -1.06
N PHE A 177 -10.48 -2.97 -0.89
CA PHE A 177 -9.64 -4.12 -0.55
C PHE A 177 -9.56 -4.38 0.96
N GLY A 178 -9.35 -5.64 1.33
CA GLY A 178 -8.73 -6.05 2.60
C GLY A 178 -7.29 -6.47 2.31
N GLY A 179 -6.44 -6.56 3.34
CA GLY A 179 -5.05 -6.97 3.15
C GLY A 179 -4.40 -7.56 4.38
N VAL A 180 -3.31 -8.29 4.17
CA VAL A 180 -2.35 -8.73 5.19
C VAL A 180 -0.91 -8.49 4.71
N LEU A 181 0.00 -8.22 5.65
CA LEU A 181 1.43 -8.13 5.43
C LEU A 181 2.12 -9.21 6.26
N ASP A 182 3.04 -9.95 5.64
CA ASP A 182 4.02 -10.79 6.33
C ASP A 182 5.41 -10.29 6.00
N GLU A 183 6.12 -9.86 7.02
CA GLU A 183 7.52 -9.43 6.89
C GLU A 183 8.44 -10.64 6.88
N LYS A 184 9.59 -10.50 6.21
CA LYS A 184 10.66 -11.50 6.28
C LYS A 184 11.09 -11.69 7.74
N GLY A 185 11.64 -12.87 8.03
CA GLY A 185 12.21 -13.15 9.34
C GLY A 185 13.33 -12.18 9.73
N GLY A 186 13.62 -12.10 11.02
CA GLY A 186 14.69 -11.24 11.55
C GLY A 186 14.29 -9.76 11.64
N GLN A 187 15.23 -8.85 11.34
CA GLN A 187 15.07 -7.40 11.51
C GLN A 187 14.73 -6.65 10.21
N MET A 188 14.43 -7.37 9.11
CA MET A 188 14.14 -6.73 7.83
C MET A 188 12.70 -6.20 7.81
N ALA A 189 12.54 -4.89 7.68
CA ALA A 189 11.23 -4.23 7.71
C ALA A 189 10.50 -4.26 6.34
N GLU A 190 10.62 -5.36 5.59
CA GLU A 190 9.86 -5.62 4.36
C GLU A 190 9.48 -7.11 4.23
N GLY A 191 8.47 -7.37 3.41
CA GLY A 191 8.14 -8.74 3.00
C GLY A 191 7.09 -8.78 1.90
N CYS A 192 6.06 -9.59 2.09
CA CYS A 192 4.99 -9.79 1.10
C CYS A 192 3.63 -9.41 1.66
N ALA A 193 2.80 -8.82 0.80
CA ALA A 193 1.44 -8.44 1.15
C ALA A 193 0.44 -9.01 0.15
N THR A 194 -0.68 -9.50 0.67
CA THR A 194 -1.80 -9.97 -0.15
C THR A 194 -3.00 -9.10 0.14
N PHE A 195 -3.58 -8.52 -0.91
CA PHE A 195 -4.84 -7.80 -0.85
C PHE A 195 -5.92 -8.53 -1.65
N TRP A 196 -7.17 -8.41 -1.22
CA TRP A 196 -8.33 -8.99 -1.90
C TRP A 196 -9.52 -8.04 -1.87
N ARG A 197 -10.35 -8.04 -2.92
CA ARG A 197 -11.62 -7.29 -2.94
C ARG A 197 -12.58 -7.83 -1.90
N LYS A 198 -13.02 -6.98 -0.96
CA LYS A 198 -13.95 -7.37 0.11
C LYS A 198 -15.36 -7.67 -0.39
N GLU A 199 -15.76 -7.06 -1.51
CA GLU A 199 -17.07 -7.29 -2.13
C GLU A 199 -17.21 -8.70 -2.71
N ARG A 200 -16.09 -9.34 -3.05
CA ARG A 200 -16.05 -10.67 -3.66
C ARG A 200 -15.47 -11.74 -2.74
N PHE A 201 -14.50 -11.40 -1.89
CA PHE A 201 -13.80 -12.37 -1.09
C PHE A 201 -13.89 -12.09 0.41
N ARG A 202 -14.23 -13.15 1.15
CA ARG A 202 -14.17 -13.19 2.62
C ARG A 202 -12.96 -14.00 3.05
N LYS A 203 -12.06 -13.40 3.85
CA LYS A 203 -10.88 -14.09 4.37
C LYS A 203 -11.28 -15.14 5.42
N LYS A 204 -10.84 -16.38 5.24
CA LYS A 204 -11.08 -17.49 6.17
C LYS A 204 -9.85 -17.86 7.00
N MET A 205 -8.68 -17.83 6.38
CA MET A 205 -7.43 -18.17 7.06
C MET A 205 -6.29 -17.31 6.51
N HIS A 206 -5.31 -17.04 7.36
CA HIS A 206 -4.01 -16.49 6.99
C HIS A 206 -2.92 -17.23 7.77
N ARG A 207 -1.84 -17.61 7.08
CA ARG A 207 -0.66 -18.28 7.64
C ARG A 207 0.60 -17.68 7.01
N SER A 208 1.55 -17.31 7.86
CA SER A 208 2.92 -16.98 7.47
C SER A 208 3.78 -18.25 7.58
N ILE A 209 4.67 -18.46 6.61
CA ILE A 209 5.53 -19.64 6.50
C ILE A 209 6.98 -19.15 6.36
N TYR A 210 7.73 -19.16 7.45
CA TYR A 210 9.16 -18.85 7.41
C TYR A 210 9.93 -20.10 6.98
N ILE A 211 10.74 -20.00 5.93
CA ILE A 211 11.45 -21.17 5.37
C ILE A 211 12.39 -21.81 6.40
N GLN A 212 13.09 -20.98 7.16
CA GLN A 212 13.94 -21.42 8.28
C GLN A 212 13.20 -22.26 9.32
N ASP A 213 11.94 -21.96 9.61
CA ASP A 213 11.14 -22.68 10.59
C ASP A 213 10.46 -23.88 9.93
N ALA A 214 10.00 -23.73 8.69
CA ALA A 214 9.29 -24.76 7.93
C ALA A 214 10.18 -25.98 7.70
N ILE A 215 11.45 -25.80 7.33
CA ILE A 215 12.37 -26.92 7.05
C ILE A 215 12.65 -27.79 8.30
N GLN A 216 12.38 -27.26 9.50
CA GLN A 216 12.59 -27.96 10.77
C GLN A 216 11.34 -28.73 11.25
N ARG A 217 10.19 -28.58 10.59
CA ARG A 217 8.94 -29.23 11.02
C ARG A 217 8.92 -30.71 10.64
N ASP A 218 8.29 -31.53 11.48
CA ASP A 218 8.10 -32.97 11.22
C ASP A 218 7.46 -33.27 9.86
N ALA A 219 6.52 -32.43 9.43
CA ALA A 219 5.88 -32.53 8.11
C ALA A 219 6.86 -32.47 6.93
N HIS A 220 8.07 -31.96 7.15
CA HIS A 220 9.14 -31.82 6.16
C HIS A 220 10.39 -32.64 6.53
N ALA A 221 10.30 -33.56 7.51
CA ALA A 221 11.44 -34.35 7.98
C ALA A 221 12.12 -35.18 6.87
N SER A 222 11.34 -35.73 5.93
CA SER A 222 11.88 -36.49 4.79
C SER A 222 12.75 -35.61 3.86
N LEU A 223 12.31 -34.37 3.61
CA LEU A 223 13.07 -33.40 2.84
C LEU A 223 14.34 -33.00 3.59
N ALA A 224 14.24 -32.69 4.87
CA ALA A 224 15.40 -32.34 5.71
C ALA A 224 16.43 -33.49 5.75
N ALA A 225 16.00 -34.74 5.91
CA ALA A 225 16.88 -35.90 5.89
C ALA A 225 17.57 -36.10 4.53
N THR A 226 16.84 -35.87 3.43
CA THR A 226 17.40 -35.93 2.08
C THR A 226 18.46 -34.85 1.89
N LEU A 227 18.16 -33.60 2.25
CA LEU A 227 19.11 -32.50 2.14
C LEU A 227 20.33 -32.72 3.04
N SER A 228 20.16 -33.24 4.25
CA SER A 228 21.27 -33.56 5.14
C SER A 228 22.22 -34.62 4.57
N ARG A 229 21.74 -35.52 3.72
CA ARG A 229 22.56 -36.56 3.09
C ARG A 229 23.19 -36.10 1.78
N GLU A 230 22.38 -35.48 0.91
CA GLU A 230 22.77 -35.16 -0.46
C GLU A 230 23.36 -33.75 -0.61
N CYS A 231 22.91 -32.78 0.19
CA CYS A 231 23.34 -31.38 0.08
C CYS A 231 23.29 -30.63 1.44
N PRO A 232 24.21 -30.94 2.38
CA PRO A 232 24.20 -30.34 3.71
C PRO A 232 24.30 -28.81 3.69
N ALA A 233 25.07 -28.26 2.74
CA ALA A 233 25.23 -26.82 2.58
C ALA A 233 23.91 -26.11 2.26
N LEU A 234 23.03 -26.71 1.44
CA LEU A 234 21.72 -26.15 1.15
C LEU A 234 20.81 -26.19 2.39
N LEU A 235 20.84 -27.28 3.18
CA LEU A 235 20.08 -27.35 4.43
C LEU A 235 20.49 -26.24 5.40
N GLU A 236 21.79 -26.00 5.54
CA GLU A 236 22.32 -24.92 6.39
C GLU A 236 21.83 -23.54 5.91
N VAL A 237 21.82 -23.29 4.60
CA VAL A 237 21.28 -22.04 4.03
C VAL A 237 19.79 -21.92 4.35
N LEU A 238 18.99 -22.97 4.10
CA LEU A 238 17.55 -22.94 4.33
C LEU A 238 17.18 -22.69 5.80
N GLN A 239 18.00 -23.15 6.74
CA GLN A 239 17.83 -22.89 8.18
C GLN A 239 18.14 -21.44 8.58
N LYS A 240 18.82 -20.67 7.72
CA LYS A 240 19.27 -19.29 8.01
C LYS A 240 18.57 -18.22 7.18
N VAL A 241 17.95 -18.58 6.04
CA VAL A 241 17.26 -17.60 5.21
C VAL A 241 16.03 -17.04 5.92
N THR A 242 15.84 -15.73 5.78
CA THR A 242 14.70 -15.01 6.36
C THR A 242 13.45 -15.03 5.47
N THR A 243 13.49 -15.81 4.38
CA THR A 243 12.40 -15.89 3.40
C THR A 243 11.08 -16.28 4.08
N VAL A 244 10.04 -15.49 3.81
CA VAL A 244 8.68 -15.75 4.24
C VAL A 244 7.80 -16.08 3.03
N GLY A 245 6.97 -17.10 3.17
CA GLY A 245 5.82 -17.38 2.30
C GLY A 245 4.54 -16.96 3.00
N GLN A 246 3.59 -16.44 2.23
CA GLN A 246 2.28 -16.01 2.74
C GLN A 246 1.18 -16.86 2.10
N MET A 247 0.28 -17.35 2.94
CA MET A 247 -0.88 -18.12 2.51
C MET A 247 -2.15 -17.46 3.06
N VAL A 248 -3.07 -17.13 2.16
CA VAL A 248 -4.38 -16.56 2.49
C VAL A 248 -5.46 -17.41 1.85
N LEU A 249 -6.36 -17.95 2.67
CA LEU A 249 -7.53 -18.68 2.18
C LEU A 249 -8.70 -17.69 2.07
N LEU A 250 -9.23 -17.57 0.87
CA LEU A 250 -10.34 -16.69 0.52
C LEU A 250 -11.55 -17.52 0.07
N GLU A 251 -12.73 -17.16 0.57
CA GLU A 251 -14.02 -17.67 0.13
C GLU A 251 -14.65 -16.67 -0.83
N ASP A 252 -15.03 -17.10 -2.04
CA ASP A 252 -15.75 -16.27 -3.01
C ASP A 252 -17.22 -16.16 -2.57
N VAL A 253 -17.64 -14.96 -2.19
CA VAL A 253 -19.01 -14.65 -1.74
C VAL A 253 -19.90 -14.11 -2.85
N ALA A 254 -19.35 -13.89 -4.05
CA ALA A 254 -20.15 -13.52 -5.22
C ALA A 254 -20.78 -14.72 -5.94
N ALA A 255 -20.43 -15.94 -5.51
CA ALA A 255 -20.98 -17.20 -6.00
C ALA A 255 -22.14 -17.76 -5.15
N GLU A 256 -22.51 -17.05 -4.07
CA GLU A 256 -23.72 -17.29 -3.25
C GLU A 256 -24.93 -16.50 -3.79
#